data_AF-R6PAH7-F1
#
_entry.id   AF-R6PAH7-F1
#
_cell.length_a   1.000
_cell.length_b   1.000
_cell.length_c   1.000
_cell.angle_alpha   90.00
_cell.angle_beta   90.00
_cell.angle_gamma   90.00
#
_symmetry.space_group_name_H-M   'P 1'
#
loop_
_entity.id
_entity.type
_entity.pdbx_description
1 polymer ?
#
loop_
_entity_poly.entity_id
_entity_poly.type
_entity_poly.pdbx_seq_one_letter_code
_entity_poly.pdbx_strand_id
1 'polypeptide(L)'
;MENNNIDDILKDKAFDCMDDKSKQELKELCIKMQGKSVEEALPFLMSYSGRLKNSKCTKSEKQAIIKILLLQLSENERKQIMKFLKIMEM
;
A
#
# COMPACT_ATOMS: atom_id res chain seq x y z
N MET A 1 14.14 4.59 14.63
CA MET A 1 13.39 4.28 13.39
C MET A 1 12.95 2.84 13.52
N GLU A 2 11.66 2.58 13.72
CA GLU A 2 11.16 1.20 13.64
C GLU A 2 11.45 0.68 12.23
N ASN A 3 12.35 -0.30 12.14
CA ASN A 3 12.54 -1.08 10.92
C ASN A 3 11.25 -1.89 10.73
N ASN A 4 10.26 -1.28 10.10
CA ASN A 4 9.09 -1.97 9.56
C ASN A 4 9.59 -2.85 8.42
N ASN A 5 10.14 -4.01 8.76
CA ASN A 5 10.62 -4.97 7.79
C ASN A 5 9.42 -5.46 6.98
N ILE A 6 9.25 -4.92 5.77
CA ILE A 6 8.12 -5.25 4.89
C ILE A 6 8.04 -6.76 4.67
N ASP A 7 9.18 -7.47 4.70
CA ASP A 7 9.23 -8.92 4.62
C ASP A 7 8.47 -9.62 5.74
N ASP A 8 8.48 -9.07 6.96
CA ASP A 8 7.77 -9.65 8.09
C ASP A 8 6.28 -9.29 8.05
N ILE A 9 5.93 -8.09 7.58
CA ILE A 9 4.52 -7.69 7.44
C ILE A 9 3.84 -8.52 6.35
N LEU A 10 4.53 -8.84 5.26
CA LEU A 10 3.98 -9.65 4.16
C LEU A 10 3.82 -11.14 4.48
N LYS A 11 4.27 -11.59 5.66
CA LYS A 11 3.97 -12.93 6.20
C LYS A 11 2.62 -13.00 6.90
N ASP A 12 1.96 -11.86 7.13
CA ASP A 12 0.61 -11.83 7.70
C ASP A 12 -0.41 -12.47 6.74
N LYS A 13 -1.40 -13.18 7.29
CA LYS A 13 -2.45 -13.87 6.52
C LYS A 13 -3.25 -12.91 5.63
N ALA A 14 -3.30 -11.62 5.95
CA ALA A 14 -3.93 -10.61 5.12
C ALA A 14 -3.30 -10.47 3.72
N PHE A 15 -2.12 -11.05 3.49
CA PHE A 15 -1.43 -11.08 2.20
C PHE A 15 -1.50 -12.42 1.49
N ASP A 16 -2.20 -13.43 2.04
CA ASP A 16 -2.36 -14.74 1.40
C ASP A 16 -3.17 -14.68 0.10
N CYS A 17 -3.96 -13.60 -0.10
CA CYS A 17 -4.66 -13.35 -1.36
C CYS A 17 -3.72 -12.97 -2.52
N MET A 18 -2.43 -12.73 -2.25
CA MET A 18 -1.42 -12.32 -3.23
C MET A 18 -0.46 -13.47 -3.54
N ASP A 19 -0.16 -13.66 -4.83
CA ASP A 19 0.94 -14.55 -5.23
C ASP A 19 2.31 -13.93 -4.92
N ASP A 20 3.36 -14.74 -4.95
CA ASP A 20 4.73 -14.29 -4.62
C ASP A 20 5.20 -13.14 -5.51
N LYS A 21 4.80 -13.15 -6.78
CA LYS A 21 5.09 -12.06 -7.72
C LYS A 21 4.44 -10.75 -7.27
N SER A 22 3.16 -10.77 -6.93
CA SER A 22 2.42 -9.60 -6.45
C SER A 22 2.99 -9.09 -5.12
N LYS A 23 3.43 -10.00 -4.23
CA LYS A 23 4.12 -9.63 -2.98
C LYS A 23 5.44 -8.94 -3.26
N GLN A 24 6.20 -9.41 -4.25
CA GLN A 24 7.46 -8.77 -4.66
C GLN A 24 7.23 -7.39 -5.28
N GLU A 25 6.23 -7.25 -6.16
CA GLU A 25 5.83 -5.95 -6.72
C GLU A 25 5.40 -4.96 -5.64
N LEU A 26 4.69 -5.43 -4.61
CA LEU A 26 4.30 -4.62 -3.46
C LEU A 26 5.52 -4.14 -2.66
N LYS A 27 6.53 -5.00 -2.44
CA LYS A 27 7.79 -4.59 -1.81
C LYS A 27 8.50 -3.49 -2.59
N GLU A 28 8.64 -3.67 -3.90
CA GLU A 28 9.26 -2.67 -4.77
C GLU A 28 8.51 -1.34 -4.72
N LEU A 29 7.18 -1.39 -4.70
CA LEU A 29 6.35 -0.21 -4.61
C LEU A 29 6.55 0.52 -3.27
N CYS A 30 6.64 -0.23 -2.17
CA CYS A 30 6.94 0.33 -0.85
C CYS A 30 8.29 1.06 -0.84
N ILE A 31 9.34 0.43 -1.38
CA ILE A 31 10.67 1.03 -1.50
C ILE A 31 10.62 2.30 -2.37
N LYS A 32 9.91 2.27 -3.50
CA LYS A 32 9.75 3.42 -4.39
C LYS A 32 9.02 4.58 -3.74
N MET A 33 8.06 4.30 -2.85
CA MET A 33 7.28 5.32 -2.14
C MET A 33 7.98 5.87 -0.90
N GLN A 34 8.99 5.18 -0.37
CA GLN A 34 9.66 5.56 0.86
C GLN A 34 10.31 6.95 0.72
N GLY A 35 9.90 7.87 1.59
CA GLY A 35 10.41 9.25 1.61
C GLY A 35 9.92 10.14 0.47
N LYS A 36 8.95 9.69 -0.34
CA LYS A 36 8.31 10.53 -1.37
C LYS A 36 7.23 11.43 -0.78
N SER A 37 7.06 12.60 -1.38
CA SER A 37 5.92 13.47 -1.09
C SER A 37 4.60 12.85 -1.52
N VAL A 38 3.46 13.36 -1.00
CA VAL A 38 2.12 12.94 -1.44
C VAL A 38 1.97 13.00 -2.95
N GLU A 39 2.38 14.11 -3.56
CA GLU A 39 2.20 14.36 -4.99
C GLU A 39 2.96 13.34 -5.85
N GLU A 40 4.16 12.96 -5.40
CA GLU A 40 4.95 11.92 -6.06
C GLU A 40 4.42 10.51 -5.79
N ALA A 41 3.87 10.26 -4.61
CA ALA A 41 3.37 8.96 -4.18
C ALA A 41 1.99 8.62 -4.74
N LEU A 42 1.15 9.64 -5.00
CA LEU A 42 -0.24 9.49 -5.41
C LEU A 42 -0.43 8.71 -6.72
N PRO A 43 0.35 8.96 -7.80
CA PRO A 43 0.22 8.20 -9.05
C PRO A 43 0.50 6.70 -8.86
N PHE A 44 1.49 6.35 -8.03
CA PHE A 44 1.82 4.96 -7.71
C PHE A 44 0.67 4.28 -6.96
N LEU A 45 0.11 4.96 -5.97
CA LEU A 45 -1.04 4.49 -5.20
C LEU A 45 -2.28 4.29 -6.08
N MET A 46 -2.60 5.25 -6.96
CA MET A 46 -3.75 5.13 -7.88
C MET A 46 -3.58 4.00 -8.89
N SER A 47 -2.38 3.86 -9.47
CA SER A 47 -2.09 2.76 -10.40
C SER A 47 -2.25 1.41 -9.72
N TYR A 48 -1.71 1.27 -8.50
CA TYR A 48 -1.75 0.02 -7.76
C TYR A 48 -3.16 -0.30 -7.23
N SER A 49 -3.91 0.71 -6.79
CA SER A 49 -5.27 0.53 -6.30
C SER A 49 -6.23 0.08 -7.41
N GLY A 50 -6.03 0.57 -8.64
CA GLY A 50 -6.74 0.08 -9.82
C GLY A 50 -6.51 -1.41 -10.07
N ARG A 51 -5.27 -1.90 -9.89
CA ARG A 51 -4.96 -3.34 -9.96
C ARG A 51 -5.63 -4.12 -8.84
N LEU A 52 -5.57 -3.61 -7.61
CA LEU A 52 -6.23 -4.20 -6.44
C LEU A 52 -7.75 -4.32 -6.61
N LYS A 53 -8.40 -3.34 -7.24
CA LYS A 53 -9.86 -3.34 -7.44
C LYS A 53 -10.33 -4.65 -8.10
N ASN A 54 -9.60 -5.11 -9.11
CA ASN A 54 -9.91 -6.31 -9.88
C ASN A 54 -9.30 -7.61 -9.30
N SER A 55 -8.62 -7.54 -8.16
CA SER A 55 -8.05 -8.72 -7.50
C SER A 55 -9.10 -9.54 -6.74
N LYS A 56 -8.75 -10.81 -6.47
CA LYS A 56 -9.54 -11.75 -5.66
C LYS A 56 -9.53 -11.41 -4.16
N CYS A 57 -8.71 -10.45 -3.73
CA CYS A 57 -8.64 -10.04 -2.33
C CYS A 57 -10.00 -9.50 -1.85
N THR A 58 -10.31 -9.76 -0.60
CA THR A 58 -11.43 -9.18 0.15
C THR A 58 -11.19 -7.70 0.43
N LYS A 59 -12.24 -7.00 0.87
CA LYS A 59 -12.15 -5.58 1.26
C LYS A 59 -11.11 -5.36 2.36
N SER A 60 -11.08 -6.22 3.37
CA SER A 60 -10.16 -6.11 4.50
C SER A 60 -8.70 -6.33 4.08
N GLU A 61 -8.44 -7.30 3.20
CA GLU A 61 -7.10 -7.55 2.65
C GLU A 61 -6.62 -6.37 1.80
N LYS A 62 -7.49 -5.82 0.93
CA LYS A 62 -7.18 -4.60 0.15
C LYS A 62 -6.79 -3.44 1.07
N GLN A 63 -7.49 -3.27 2.19
CA GLN A 63 -7.16 -2.23 3.17
C GLN A 63 -5.84 -2.48 3.88
N ALA A 64 -5.51 -3.73 4.21
CA ALA A 64 -4.21 -4.09 4.80
C ALA A 64 -3.05 -3.76 3.84
N ILE A 65 -3.22 -4.08 2.56
CA ILE A 65 -2.26 -3.78 1.50
C ILE A 65 -2.04 -2.27 1.35
N ILE A 66 -3.12 -1.49 1.25
CA ILE A 66 -3.03 -0.03 1.19
C ILE A 66 -2.34 0.53 2.45
N LYS A 67 -2.65 0.00 3.64
CA LYS A 67 -2.04 0.45 4.88
C LYS A 67 -0.51 0.32 4.88
N ILE A 68 0.04 -0.77 4.33
CA ILE A 68 1.51 -0.94 4.21
C ILE A 68 2.12 0.14 3.33
N LEU A 69 1.53 0.42 2.17
CA LEU A 69 2.03 1.45 1.26
C LEU A 69 2.05 2.82 1.94
N LEU A 70 1.02 3.10 2.74
CA LEU A 70 0.94 4.34 3.50
C LEU A 70 1.89 4.40 4.71
N LEU A 71 2.43 3.28 5.21
CA LEU A 71 3.44 3.29 6.28
C LEU A 71 4.80 3.80 5.78
N GLN A 72 5.01 3.84 4.46
CA GLN A 72 6.26 4.32 3.85
C GLN A 72 6.34 5.85 3.77
N LEU A 73 5.21 6.51 4.05
CA LEU A 73 5.07 7.96 4.01
C LEU A 73 5.09 8.52 5.43
N SER A 74 5.43 9.80 5.57
CA SER A 74 5.34 10.49 6.85
C SER A 74 3.90 10.55 7.35
N GLU A 75 3.71 10.77 8.65
CA GLU A 75 2.38 10.84 9.24
C GLU A 75 1.51 11.94 8.61
N ASN A 76 2.13 13.07 8.24
CA ASN A 76 1.43 14.18 7.58
C ASN A 76 0.95 13.77 6.17
N GLU A 77 1.83 13.15 5.38
CA GLU A 77 1.50 12.69 4.02
C GLU A 77 0.44 11.58 4.05
N ARG A 78 0.53 10.66 5.01
CA ARG A 78 -0.46 9.61 5.26
C ARG A 78 -1.85 10.19 5.55
N LYS A 79 -1.93 11.23 6.39
CA LYS A 79 -3.20 11.92 6.70
C LYS A 79 -3.79 12.61 5.47
N GLN A 80 -2.96 13.20 4.62
CA GLN A 80 -3.42 13.83 3.38
C GLN A 80 -3.95 12.79 2.39
N ILE A 81 -3.22 11.71 2.16
CA ILE A 81 -3.64 10.64 1.24
C ILE A 81 -4.91 9.94 1.71
N MET A 82 -5.06 9.66 3.01
CA MET A 82 -6.29 9.07 3.53
C MET A 82 -7.54 9.92 3.22
N LYS A 83 -7.42 11.25 3.14
CA LYS A 83 -8.54 12.11 2.71
C LYS A 83 -8.89 11.86 1.24
N PHE A 84 -7.89 11.74 0.37
CA PHE A 84 -8.09 11.42 -1.06
C PHE A 84 -8.68 10.02 -1.27
N LEU A 85 -8.19 9.01 -0.56
CA LEU A 85 -8.67 7.63 -0.68
C LEU A 85 -10.14 7.50 -0.26
N LYS A 86 -10.56 8.18 0.81
CA LYS A 86 -11.96 8.21 1.26
C LYS A 86 -12.91 8.81 0.22
N ILE A 87 -12.47 9.83 -0.52
CA ILE A 87 -13.26 10.46 -1.60
C ILE A 87 -13.43 9.49 -2.78
N MET A 88 -12.44 8.62 -3.01
CA MET A 88 -12.44 7.64 -4.09
C MET A 88 -13.12 6.30 -3.75
N GLU A 89 -13.83 6.23 -2.61
CA GLU A 89 -14.50 5.00 -2.11
C GLU A 89 -13.57 3.77 -1.98
N MET A 90 -12.30 3.98 -1.61
CA MET A 90 -11.34 2.90 -1.32
C MET A 90 -11.16 2.64 0.18
#